data_AF-A0AA86IX92-F1
#
_entry.id   AF-A0AA86IX92-F1
#
_cell.length_a   1.000
_cell.length_b   1.000
_cell.length_c   1.000
_cell.angle_alpha   90.00
_cell.angle_beta   90.00
_cell.angle_gamma   90.00
#
_symmetry.space_group_name_H-M   'P 1'
#
loop_
_entity.id
_entity.type
_entity.pdbx_description
1 polymer ?
#
loop_
_entity_poly.entity_id
_entity_poly.type
_entity_poly.pdbx_seq_one_letter_code
_entity_poly.pdbx_strand_id
1 'polypeptide(L)' 'MLLRHMEWFEAADLIVKGMEGAIAAKTVTYDFERLMEGAKLLKCSEFGDAIISHM' A
#
# COMPACT_ATOMS: atom_id res chain seq x y z
N MET A 1 -9.69 2.73 11.18
CA MET A 1 -10.40 1.55 10.62
C MET A 1 -10.02 0.31 11.41
N LEU A 2 -10.87 -0.74 11.37
CA LEU A 2 -10.92 -1.98 12.20
C LEU A 2 -9.84 -2.10 13.30
N LEU A 3 -8.57 -2.23 12.93
CA LEU A 3 -7.43 -2.32 13.86
C LEU A 3 -7.38 -1.20 14.89
N ARG A 4 -7.59 0.07 14.48
CA ARG A 4 -7.70 1.21 15.43
C ARG A 4 -8.93 1.12 16.34
N HIS A 5 -10.02 0.47 15.90
CA HIS A 5 -11.21 0.24 16.73
C HIS A 5 -11.00 -0.91 17.74
N MET A 6 -10.19 -1.89 17.36
CA MET A 6 -9.71 -2.96 18.23
C MET A 6 -8.53 -2.55 19.13
N GLU A 7 -8.16 -1.25 19.12
CA GLU A 7 -7.02 -0.70 19.87
C GLU A 7 -5.65 -1.28 19.48
N TRP A 8 -5.53 -1.87 18.28
CA TRP A 8 -4.27 -2.35 17.71
C TRP A 8 -3.60 -1.24 16.88
N PHE A 9 -3.13 -0.20 17.57
CA PHE A 9 -2.65 1.02 16.93
C PHE A 9 -1.36 0.80 16.12
N GLU A 10 -0.41 0.04 16.66
CA GLU A 10 0.88 -0.21 16.01
C GLU A 10 0.70 -0.96 14.69
N ALA A 11 -0.17 -1.97 14.67
CA ALA A 11 -0.50 -2.70 13.45
C ALA A 11 -1.20 -1.81 12.42
N ALA A 12 -2.10 -0.92 12.87
CA ALA A 12 -2.75 0.04 11.98
C ALA A 12 -1.75 1.02 11.38
N ASP A 13 -0.78 1.50 12.16
CA ASP A 13 0.24 2.44 11.72
C ASP A 13 1.19 1.80 10.69
N LEU A 14 1.56 0.52 10.88
CA LEU A 14 2.35 -0.23 9.89
C LEU A 14 1.63 -0.34 8.53
N ILE A 15 0.31 -0.61 8.54
CA ILE A 15 -0.46 -0.68 7.28
C ILE A 15 -0.48 0.67 6.58
N VAL A 16 -0.67 1.77 7.33
CA VAL A 16 -0.66 3.12 6.75
C VAL A 16 0.70 3.43 6.14
N LYS A 17 1.79 3.15 6.88
CA LYS A 17 3.16 3.33 6.40
C LYS A 17 3.44 2.50 5.13
N GLY A 18 3.04 1.23 5.12
CA GLY A 18 3.21 0.36 3.95
C GLY A 18 2.45 0.87 2.72
N MET A 19 1.22 1.36 2.93
CA MET A 19 0.41 1.96 1.86
C MET A 19 1.05 3.22 1.29
N GLU A 20 1.51 4.13 2.16
CA GLU A 20 2.20 5.36 1.76
C GLU A 20 3.48 5.04 0.98
N GLY A 21 4.27 4.08 1.44
CA GLY A 21 5.49 3.64 0.78
C GLY A 21 5.26 3.04 -0.60
N ALA A 22 4.30 2.12 -0.73
CA ALA A 22 3.99 1.47 -2.02
C ALA A 22 3.48 2.47 -3.08
N ILE A 23 2.64 3.43 -2.67
CA ILE A 23 2.13 4.47 -3.58
C ILE A 23 3.25 5.45 -3.95
N ALA A 24 4.07 5.89 -2.99
CA ALA A 24 5.19 6.80 -3.25
C ALA A 24 6.26 6.18 -4.16
N ALA A 25 6.49 4.86 -4.04
CA ALA A 25 7.36 4.09 -4.94
C ALA A 25 6.77 3.88 -6.34
N LYS A 26 5.52 4.35 -6.58
CA LYS A 26 4.76 4.17 -7.82
C LYS A 26 4.59 2.70 -8.23
N THR A 27 4.61 1.77 -7.28
CA THR A 27 4.36 0.34 -7.52
C THR A 27 2.92 0.03 -7.13
N VAL A 28 2.00 0.14 -8.09
CA VAL A 28 0.56 0.27 -7.83
C VAL A 28 -0.26 -0.57 -8.81
N THR A 29 -1.54 -0.78 -8.49
CA THR A 29 -2.50 -1.45 -9.38
C THR A 29 -2.94 -0.55 -10.54
N TYR A 30 -3.57 -1.16 -11.54
CA TYR A 30 -3.98 -0.53 -12.81
C TYR A 30 -4.73 0.80 -12.67
N ASP A 31 -5.59 0.89 -11.66
CA ASP A 31 -6.41 2.06 -11.36
C ASP A 31 -5.60 3.31 -11.04
N PHE A 32 -4.45 3.16 -10.36
CA PHE A 32 -3.50 4.24 -10.14
C PHE A 32 -2.49 4.40 -11.28
N GLU A 33 -1.98 3.27 -11.79
CA GLU A 33 -0.91 3.28 -12.80
C GLU A 33 -1.32 4.09 -14.04
N ARG A 34 -2.55 3.93 -14.53
CA ARG A 34 -3.07 4.70 -15.68
C ARG A 34 -3.17 6.22 -15.46
N LEU A 35 -3.04 6.70 -14.22
CA LEU A 35 -3.07 8.11 -13.84
C LEU A 35 -1.68 8.63 -13.43
N MET A 36 -0.65 7.78 -13.43
CA MET A 36 0.68 8.08 -12.92
C MET A 36 1.75 7.82 -13.98
N GLU A 37 2.54 8.84 -14.31
CA GLU A 37 3.67 8.65 -15.22
C GLU A 37 4.81 7.87 -14.55
N GLY A 38 5.29 6.84 -15.24
CA GLY A 38 6.41 6.00 -14.79
C GLY A 38 6.07 5.07 -13.62
N ALA A 39 4.79 4.76 -13.40
CA ALA A 39 4.38 3.77 -12.41
C ALA A 39 4.59 2.34 -12.92
N LYS A 40 4.89 1.43 -11.98
CA LYS A 40 4.99 0.00 -12.23
C LYS A 40 3.64 -0.65 -11.92
N LEU A 41 3.01 -1.19 -12.96
CA LEU A 41 1.77 -1.96 -12.84
C LEU A 41 1.97 -3.26 -12.06
N LEU A 42 1.17 -3.46 -11.01
CA LEU A 42 1.11 -4.69 -10.22
C LEU A 42 -0.29 -5.33 -10.23
N LYS A 43 -0.33 -6.63 -10.00
CA LYS A 43 -1.57 -7.36 -9.67
C LYS A 43 -1.99 -7.07 -8.23
N CYS A 44 -3.25 -7.41 -7.89
CA CYS A 44 -3.79 -7.22 -6.55
C CYS A 44 -2.96 -7.92 -5.46
N SER A 45 -2.54 -9.17 -5.68
CA SER A 45 -1.69 -9.91 -4.74
C SER A 45 -0.31 -9.28 -4.59
N GLU A 46 0.31 -8.89 -5.71
CA GLU A 46 1.64 -8.26 -5.74
C GLU A 46 1.63 -6.88 -5.07
N PHE A 47 0.52 -6.15 -5.14
CA PHE A 47 0.36 -4.90 -4.41
C PHE A 47 0.27 -5.12 -2.89
N GLY A 48 -0.36 -6.21 -2.46
CA GLY A 48 -0.30 -6.64 -1.06
C GLY A 48 1.13 -6.90 -0.60
N ASP A 49 1.92 -7.60 -1.40
CA ASP A 49 3.35 -7.83 -1.12
C ASP A 49 4.14 -6.52 -1.10
N ALA A 50 3.83 -5.58 -2.01
CA ALA A 50 4.45 -4.26 -2.03
C ALA A 50 4.18 -3.48 -0.74
N ILE A 51 2.92 -3.46 -0.27
CA ILE A 51 2.57 -2.83 1.02
C ILE A 51 3.38 -3.47 2.16
N ILE A 52 3.44 -4.80 2.23
CA ILE A 52 4.20 -5.53 3.26
C ILE A 52 5.68 -5.15 3.22
N SER A 53 6.26 -5.02 2.03
CA SER A 53 7.68 -4.65 1.87
C SER A 53 8.03 -3.24 2.35
N HIS A 54 7.03 -2.36 2.47
CA HIS A 54 7.18 -0.97 2.91
C HIS A 54 6.69 -0.72 4.35
N MET A 55 6.18 -1.75 5.05
CA MET A 55 5.73 -1.63 6.45
C MET A 55 6.85 -1.21 7.41
#